data_AF-A0A821N778-F1
#
_entry.id   AF-A0A821N778-F1
#
_cell.length_a   1.000
_cell.length_b   1.000
_cell.length_c   1.000
_cell.angle_alpha   90.00
_cell.angle_beta   90.00
_cell.angle_gamma   90.00
#
_symmetry.space_group_name_H-M   'P 1'
#
loop_
_entity.id
_entity.type
_entity.pdbx_description
1 polymer ?
#
loop_
_entity_poly.entity_id
_entity_poly.type
_entity_poly.pdbx_seq_one_letter_code
_entity_poly.pdbx_strand_id
1 'polypeptide(L)'
;VELTEHKSNIRPGYLAVLHIHAAVAEVQLKELTALIDRKTGETTREYPKLLKQNQIATARFELLQRGQTICIELFEHFPRLGRFALLDEDRIVVVGKVLQIVE
;
A
#
# COMPACT_ATOMS: atom_id res chain seq x y z
N VAL A 1 4.37 -1.28 -4.00
CA VAL A 1 2.98 -1.39 -4.49
C VAL A 1 3.03 -1.63 -5.98
N GLU A 2 2.43 -2.70 -6.50
CA GLU A 2 2.23 -2.93 -7.95
C GLU A 2 0.73 -2.89 -8.25
N LEU A 3 0.32 -2.16 -9.28
CA LEU A 3 -1.07 -1.89 -9.67
C LEU A 3 -1.57 -2.89 -10.72
N THR A 4 -2.66 -3.60 -10.44
CA THR A 4 -3.35 -4.53 -11.37
C THR A 4 -4.48 -3.84 -12.16
N GLU A 5 -4.91 -4.44 -13.28
CA GLU A 5 -5.90 -3.87 -14.23
C GLU A 5 -7.25 -3.50 -13.59
N HIS A 6 -7.30 -2.30 -13.02
CA HIS A 6 -8.51 -1.61 -12.62
C HIS A 6 -8.27 -0.11 -12.79
N LYS A 7 -9.28 0.64 -13.25
CA LYS A 7 -9.20 2.11 -13.39
C LYS A 7 -9.26 2.81 -12.02
N SER A 8 -8.46 2.36 -11.05
CA SER A 8 -8.40 2.97 -9.72
C SER A 8 -7.35 4.09 -9.74
N ASN A 9 -7.82 5.32 -9.59
CA ASN A 9 -6.96 6.49 -9.43
C ASN A 9 -6.41 6.54 -8.00
N ILE A 10 -5.30 5.85 -7.75
CA ILE A 10 -4.68 5.81 -6.42
C ILE A 10 -3.96 7.13 -6.14
N ARG A 11 -4.53 7.91 -5.21
CA ARG A 11 -4.06 9.22 -4.77
C ARG A 11 -4.29 9.39 -3.27
N PRO A 12 -3.63 10.34 -2.60
CA PRO A 12 -3.96 10.68 -1.21
C PRO A 12 -5.47 10.83 -0.99
N GLY A 13 -5.97 10.19 0.07
CA GLY A 13 -7.39 10.05 0.39
C GLY A 13 -8.08 8.81 -0.18
N TYR A 14 -7.40 8.01 -1.02
CA TYR A 14 -7.95 6.77 -1.57
C TYR A 14 -8.27 5.76 -0.46
N LEU A 15 -9.46 5.16 -0.52
CA LEU A 15 -9.95 4.17 0.43
C LEU A 15 -9.85 2.78 -0.20
N ALA A 16 -9.45 1.79 0.60
CA ALA A 16 -9.38 0.41 0.17
C ALA A 16 -9.50 -0.54 1.36
N VAL A 17 -9.71 -1.82 1.07
CA VAL A 17 -9.67 -2.88 2.08
C VAL A 17 -8.28 -3.52 2.06
N LEU A 18 -7.56 -3.42 3.17
CA LEU A 18 -6.28 -4.08 3.40
C LEU A 18 -6.51 -5.53 3.80
N HIS A 19 -5.95 -6.45 3.01
CA HIS A 19 -5.81 -7.85 3.36
C HIS A 19 -4.34 -8.15 3.67
N ILE A 20 -4.06 -8.51 4.93
CA ILE A 20 -2.71 -8.87 5.39
C ILE A 20 -2.80 -10.05 6.35
N HIS A 21 -2.18 -11.17 5.98
CA HIS A 21 -2.28 -12.43 6.72
C HIS A 21 -3.74 -12.83 7.02
N ALA A 22 -4.17 -12.77 8.29
CA ALA A 22 -5.51 -13.08 8.75
C ALA A 22 -6.34 -11.82 9.07
N ALA A 23 -5.73 -10.63 8.97
CA ALA A 23 -6.39 -9.37 9.23
C ALA A 23 -6.99 -8.78 7.95
N VAL A 24 -8.19 -8.23 8.10
CA VAL A 24 -8.91 -7.46 7.09
C VAL A 24 -9.31 -6.14 7.74
N ALA A 25 -8.93 -5.02 7.14
CA ALA A 25 -9.22 -3.70 7.68
C ALA A 25 -9.43 -2.66 6.59
N GLU A 26 -10.28 -1.67 6.84
CA GLU A 26 -10.41 -0.51 5.97
C GLU A 26 -9.26 0.46 6.20
N VAL A 27 -8.61 0.87 5.11
CA VAL A 27 -7.46 1.78 5.16
C VAL A 27 -7.67 2.97 4.23
N GLN A 28 -7.05 4.08 4.61
CA GLN A 28 -6.91 5.26 3.77
C GLN A 28 -5.45 5.47 3.39
N LEU A 29 -5.20 5.76 2.12
CA LEU A 29 -3.91 6.25 1.65
C LEU A 29 -3.71 7.68 2.14
N LYS A 30 -2.81 7.87 3.12
CA LYS A 30 -2.47 9.21 3.62
C LYS A 30 -1.67 9.99 2.58
N GLU A 31 -0.60 9.38 2.09
CA GLU A 31 0.34 10.03 1.17
C GLU A 31 1.12 9.00 0.35
N LEU A 32 1.52 9.40 -0.87
CA LEU A 32 2.53 8.70 -1.65
C LEU A 32 3.87 9.39 -1.39
N THR A 33 4.84 8.67 -0.84
CA THR A 33 6.12 9.25 -0.42
C THR A 33 7.09 9.36 -1.59
N ALA A 34 7.18 8.30 -2.40
CA ALA A 34 8.14 8.23 -3.50
C ALA A 34 7.68 7.26 -4.58
N LEU A 35 7.92 7.62 -5.84
CA LEU A 35 7.86 6.72 -6.99
C LEU A 35 9.23 6.02 -7.12
N ILE A 36 9.21 4.70 -7.30
CA ILE A 36 10.40 3.85 -7.30
C ILE A 36 10.56 3.21 -8.68
N ASP A 37 11.77 3.24 -9.22
CA ASP A 37 12.10 2.46 -10.42
C ASP A 37 12.18 0.97 -10.09
N ARG A 38 11.45 0.13 -10.84
CA ARG A 38 11.38 -1.32 -10.58
C ARG A 38 12.72 -2.03 -10.75
N LYS A 39 13.60 -1.54 -11.61
CA LYS A 39 14.88 -2.16 -11.96
C LYS A 39 15.99 -1.72 -11.02
N THR A 40 16.06 -0.43 -10.72
CA THR A 40 17.16 0.12 -9.89
C THR A 40 16.79 0.18 -8.41
N GLY A 41 15.51 0.22 -8.07
CA GLY A 41 15.04 0.43 -6.70
C GLY A 41 15.21 1.88 -6.22
N GLU A 42 15.66 2.79 -7.08
CA GLU A 42 15.91 4.18 -6.74
C GLU A 42 14.64 5.03 -6.82
N THR A 43 14.61 6.09 -6.02
CA THR A 43 13.56 7.11 -6.07
C THR A 43 13.67 7.90 -7.36
N THR A 44 12.62 7.83 -8.18
CA THR A 44 12.50 8.60 -9.41
C THR A 44 11.81 9.93 -9.18
N ARG A 45 10.83 9.97 -8.27
CA ARG A 45 10.07 11.17 -7.95
C ARG A 45 9.56 11.14 -6.52
N GLU A 46 9.79 12.22 -5.79
CA GLU A 46 9.23 12.42 -4.46
C GLU A 46 7.79 12.96 -4.53
N TYR A 47 6.97 12.54 -3.57
CA TYR A 47 5.58 12.99 -3.40
C TYR A 47 4.74 13.05 -4.69
N PRO A 48 4.58 11.93 -5.42
CA PRO A 48 3.73 11.91 -6.60
C PRO A 48 2.25 12.14 -6.21
N LYS A 49 1.52 12.92 -7.00
CA LYS A 49 0.10 13.21 -6.74
C LYS A 49 -0.84 12.03 -7.05
N LEU A 50 -0.38 11.10 -7.88
CA LEU A 50 -1.16 9.99 -8.40
C LEU A 50 -0.22 8.84 -8.76
N LEU A 51 -0.61 7.63 -8.40
CA LEU A 51 0.04 6.40 -8.85
C LEU A 51 -0.68 5.85 -10.08
N LYS A 52 0.06 5.60 -11.16
CA LYS A 52 -0.47 5.03 -12.41
C LYS A 52 -0.17 3.53 -12.51
N GLN A 53 -0.90 2.84 -13.36
CA GLN A 53 -0.69 1.42 -13.66
C GLN A 53 0.77 1.11 -13.98
N ASN A 54 1.26 -0.05 -13.52
CA ASN A 54 2.64 -0.53 -13.65
C ASN A 54 3.72 0.33 -12.98
N GLN A 55 3.34 1.32 -12.18
CA GLN A 55 4.28 2.06 -11.36
C GLN A 55 4.40 1.46 -9.98
N ILE A 56 5.60 1.60 -9.40
CA ILE A 56 5.88 1.21 -8.03
C ILE A 56 6.08 2.47 -7.20
N ALA A 57 5.47 2.51 -6.02
CA ALA A 57 5.67 3.58 -5.07
C ALA A 57 5.75 3.06 -3.63
N THR A 58 6.38 3.89 -2.81
CA THR A 58 6.27 3.87 -1.35
C THR A 58 5.10 4.76 -0.96
N ALA A 59 4.25 4.25 -0.08
CA ALA A 59 3.00 4.87 0.30
C ALA A 59 2.75 4.65 1.80
N ARG A 60 2.12 5.62 2.45
CA ARG A 60 1.70 5.53 3.85
C ARG A 60 0.20 5.33 3.93
N PHE A 61 -0.21 4.27 4.60
CA PHE A 61 -1.62 3.96 4.87
C PHE A 61 -1.92 4.13 6.35
N GLU A 62 -3.16 4.51 6.63
CA GLU A 62 -3.70 4.64 7.98
C GLU A 62 -4.99 3.82 8.08
N LEU A 63 -5.24 3.22 9.25
CA LEU A 63 -6.50 2.53 9.52
C LEU A 63 -7.63 3.57 9.59
N LEU A 64 -8.75 3.28 8.93
CA LEU A 64 -9.87 4.21 8.87
C LEU A 64 -10.64 4.28 10.19
N GLN A 65 -10.76 3.15 10.89
CA GLN A 65 -11.48 3.06 12.16
C GLN A 65 -10.60 3.50 13.33
N ARG A 66 -11.04 4.54 14.06
CA ARG A 66 -10.36 5.01 15.27
C ARG A 66 -10.30 3.92 16.35
N GLY A 67 -9.10 3.73 16.92
CA GLY A 67 -8.86 2.74 17.97
C GLY A 67 -8.76 1.30 17.47
N GLN A 68 -8.91 1.06 16.16
CA GLN A 68 -8.60 -0.22 15.57
C GLN A 68 -7.07 -0.40 15.54
N THR A 69 -6.63 -1.61 15.86
CA THR A 69 -5.23 -2.02 15.76
C THR A 69 -5.17 -3.35 15.02
N ILE A 70 -4.18 -3.51 14.15
CA ILE A 70 -3.90 -4.77 13.47
C ILE A 70 -2.46 -5.19 13.73
N CYS A 71 -2.23 -6.50 13.79
CA CYS A 71 -0.88 -7.04 13.90
C CYS A 71 -0.24 -7.09 12.50
N ILE A 72 0.86 -6.35 12.32
CA ILE A 72 1.64 -6.31 11.08
C ILE A 72 3.13 -6.41 11.41
N GLU A 73 3.92 -6.95 10.48
CA GLU A 73 5.36 -7.14 10.65
C GLU A 73 6.11 -6.62 9.42
N LEU A 74 7.37 -6.23 9.61
CA LEU A 74 8.22 -5.83 8.49
C LEU A 74 8.49 -7.01 7.54
N PHE A 75 8.43 -6.74 6.24
CA PHE A 75 8.72 -7.77 5.24
C PHE A 75 10.12 -8.35 5.36
N GLU A 76 11.09 -7.52 5.74
CA GLU A 76 12.49 -7.93 5.93
C GLU A 76 12.65 -8.93 7.08
N HIS A 77 11.90 -8.76 8.17
CA HIS A 77 11.95 -9.68 9.31
C HIS A 77 11.14 -10.94 9.08
N PHE A 78 9.91 -10.81 8.59
CA PHE A 78 9.02 -11.93 8.41
C PHE A 78 8.21 -11.79 7.10
N PRO A 79 8.76 -12.25 5.96
CA PRO A 79 8.14 -12.07 4.65
C PRO A 79 6.70 -12.61 4.55
N ARG A 80 6.34 -13.62 5.34
CA ARG A 80 4.98 -14.20 5.35
C ARG A 80 3.93 -13.26 5.96
N LEU A 81 4.33 -12.39 6.88
CA LEU A 81 3.43 -11.44 7.56
C LEU A 81 3.52 -10.03 6.96
N GLY A 82 4.63 -9.68 6.31
CA GLY A 82 4.80 -8.37 5.70
C GLY A 82 4.27 -8.21 4.27
N ARG A 83 3.58 -9.22 3.70
CA ARG A 83 2.94 -9.10 2.37
C ARG A 83 1.47 -8.75 2.53
N PHE A 84 0.98 -7.85 1.70
CA PHE A 84 -0.42 -7.44 1.71
C PHE A 84 -0.99 -7.23 0.30
N ALA A 85 -2.30 -7.25 0.23
CA ALA A 85 -3.07 -6.81 -0.93
C ALA A 85 -4.06 -5.72 -0.51
N LEU A 86 -4.30 -4.75 -1.38
CA LEU A 86 -5.43 -3.83 -1.25
C LEU A 86 -6.49 -4.22 -2.25
N LEU A 87 -7.73 -4.24 -1.78
CA LEU A 87 -8.91 -4.53 -2.57
C LEU A 87 -9.78 -3.28 -2.70
N ASP A 88 -10.35 -3.11 -3.88
CA ASP A 88 -11.34 -2.10 -4.25
C ASP A 88 -12.41 -2.82 -5.07
N GLU A 89 -13.69 -2.67 -4.70
CA GLU A 89 -14.81 -3.40 -5.33
C GLU A 89 -14.52 -4.92 -5.51
N ASP A 90 -14.01 -5.56 -4.45
CA ASP A 90 -13.62 -6.99 -4.40
C ASP A 90 -12.52 -7.40 -5.40
N ARG A 91 -11.82 -6.43 -5.99
CA ARG A 91 -10.70 -6.67 -6.91
C ARG A 91 -9.39 -6.25 -6.26
N ILE A 92 -8.37 -7.09 -6.40
CA ILE A 92 -7.02 -6.71 -6.01
C ILE A 92 -6.59 -5.57 -6.93
N VAL A 93 -6.32 -4.41 -6.35
CA VAL A 93 -5.79 -3.23 -7.04
C VAL A 93 -4.31 -3.05 -6.79
N VAL A 94 -3.83 -3.47 -5.62
CA VAL A 94 -2.45 -3.30 -5.20
C VAL A 94 -1.94 -4.56 -4.52
N VAL A 95 -0.73 -4.95 -4.87
CA VAL A 95 0.08 -5.85 -4.04
C VAL A 95 1.29 -5.13 -3.49
N GLY A 96 1.62 -5.38 -2.22
CA GLY A 96 2.64 -4.63 -1.50
C GLY A 96 3.38 -5.42 -0.44
N LYS A 97 4.42 -4.78 0.08
CA LYS A 97 5.19 -5.26 1.23
C LYS A 97 5.33 -4.15 2.26
N VAL A 98 5.29 -4.50 3.55
CA VAL A 98 5.46 -3.58 4.67
C VAL A 98 6.94 -3.25 4.81
N LEU A 99 7.27 -1.95 4.71
CA LEU A 99 8.63 -1.44 4.83
C LEU A 99 8.90 -0.81 6.19
N GLN A 100 7.88 -0.19 6.77
CA GLN A 100 7.95 0.52 8.03
C GLN A 100 6.59 0.47 8.73
N ILE A 101 6.63 0.43 10.06
CA ILE A 101 5.46 0.54 10.94
C ILE A 101 5.63 1.84 11.72
N VAL A 102 4.59 2.65 11.77
CA VAL A 102 4.58 3.94 12.46
C VAL A 102 3.37 3.94 13.41
N GLU A 103 3.62 4.25 14.67
CA GLU A 103 2.60 4.39 15.73
C GLU A 103 1.86 5.74 15.66
#